data_AF-A0A0L7L118-F1
#
_entry.id   AF-A0A0L7L118-F1
#
_cell.length_a   1.000
_cell.length_b   1.000
_cell.length_c   1.000
_cell.angle_alpha   90.00
_cell.angle_beta   90.00
_cell.angle_gamma   90.00
#
_symmetry.space_group_name_H-M   'P 1'
#
loop_
_entity.id
_entity.type
_entity.pdbx_description
1 polymer ?
#
loop_
_entity_poly.entity_id
_entity_poly.type
_entity_poly.pdbx_seq_one_letter_code
_entity_poly.pdbx_strand_id
1 'polypeptide(L)'
;MKTRLDRTNLSVLNQDVSHLKESVQYCSGEHEQRSKRIEDVAAASRSVEASPAIASLEAKLDSLEHQARQCNLELCNVPEKRNENLQALISYIRAALNVSIPSQDIISIHRVPQAQLDGRIPNNIPIVKLTTRIKRDNVLGAYRRAKTSKSDQLHIAGTPARIYMTEHLTLKHKRLFRMCREVAKNNHFKYVWVRHSSILARERDDAPAFVIRTE
;
A
#
# COMPACT_ATOMS: atom_id res chain seq x y z
N MET A 1 -23.75 63.73 -49.14
CA MET A 1 -23.81 62.25 -49.16
C MET A 1 -22.91 61.61 -48.10
N LYS A 2 -21.64 62.04 -47.95
CA LYS A 2 -20.71 61.58 -46.87
C LYS A 2 -21.25 61.69 -45.43
N THR A 3 -21.76 62.86 -45.05
CA THR A 3 -22.32 63.12 -43.70
C THR A 3 -23.54 62.26 -43.32
N ARG A 4 -24.27 61.73 -44.30
CA ARG A 4 -25.42 60.84 -44.06
C ARG A 4 -24.94 59.41 -43.84
N LEU A 5 -23.91 58.98 -44.57
CA LEU A 5 -23.25 57.67 -44.40
C LEU A 5 -22.58 57.56 -43.02
N ASP A 6 -21.90 58.62 -42.55
CA ASP A 6 -21.26 58.65 -41.23
C ASP A 6 -22.26 58.53 -40.08
N ARG A 7 -23.45 59.14 -40.22
CA ARG A 7 -24.52 59.02 -39.22
C ARG A 7 -25.10 57.60 -39.14
N THR A 8 -25.24 56.92 -40.29
CA THR A 8 -25.72 55.53 -40.31
C THR A 8 -24.70 54.57 -39.72
N ASN A 9 -23.40 54.75 -40.02
CA ASN A 9 -22.33 53.95 -39.42
C ASN A 9 -22.24 54.16 -37.90
N LEU A 10 -22.42 55.40 -37.42
CA LEU A 10 -22.45 55.71 -36.00
C LEU A 10 -23.65 55.06 -35.28
N SER A 11 -24.82 54.95 -35.93
CA SER A 11 -25.98 54.27 -35.35
C SER A 11 -25.79 52.76 -35.27
N VAL A 12 -25.22 52.14 -36.31
CA VAL A 12 -24.89 50.71 -36.32
C VAL A 12 -23.86 50.39 -35.23
N LEU A 13 -22.83 51.23 -35.09
CA LEU A 13 -21.83 51.06 -34.04
C LEU A 13 -22.43 51.16 -32.63
N ASN A 14 -23.37 52.10 -32.40
CA ASN A 14 -24.08 52.20 -31.13
C ASN A 14 -24.95 50.96 -30.83
N GLN A 15 -25.58 50.39 -31.86
CA GLN A 15 -26.35 49.16 -31.75
C GLN A 15 -25.45 47.98 -31.35
N ASP A 16 -24.29 47.82 -32.00
CA ASP A 16 -23.30 46.78 -31.69
C ASP A 16 -22.73 46.94 -30.28
N VAL A 17 -22.41 48.17 -29.87
CA VAL A 17 -21.97 48.47 -28.49
C VAL A 17 -23.05 48.11 -27.47
N SER A 18 -24.33 48.32 -27.79
CA SER A 18 -25.45 47.89 -26.92
C SER A 18 -25.53 46.37 -26.80
N HIS A 19 -25.45 45.64 -27.92
CA HIS A 19 -25.47 44.18 -27.92
C HIS A 19 -24.26 43.56 -27.22
N LEU A 20 -23.07 44.17 -27.38
CA LEU A 20 -21.88 43.78 -26.64
C LEU A 20 -22.05 44.00 -25.14
N LYS A 21 -22.67 45.11 -24.72
CA LYS A 21 -22.95 45.38 -23.31
C LYS A 21 -23.88 44.32 -22.71
N GLU A 22 -24.94 43.94 -23.42
CA GLU A 22 -25.85 42.87 -23.00
C GLU A 22 -25.13 41.52 -22.91
N SER A 23 -24.29 41.19 -23.90
CA SER A 23 -23.51 39.95 -23.93
C SER A 23 -22.50 39.87 -22.78
N VAL A 24 -21.83 40.99 -22.46
CA VAL A 24 -20.90 41.09 -21.32
C VAL A 24 -21.63 40.97 -19.99
N GLN A 25 -22.80 41.60 -19.84
CA GLN A 25 -23.63 41.46 -18.64
C GLN A 25 -24.10 40.01 -18.44
N TYR A 26 -24.55 39.35 -19.51
CA TYR A 26 -24.92 37.94 -19.47
C TYR A 26 -23.73 37.05 -19.09
N CYS A 27 -22.57 37.24 -19.75
CA CYS A 27 -21.36 36.47 -19.48
C CYS A 27 -20.85 36.68 -18.04
N SER A 28 -20.94 37.91 -17.52
CA SER A 28 -20.60 38.22 -16.13
C SER A 28 -21.50 37.49 -15.14
N GLY A 29 -22.82 37.45 -15.41
CA GLY A 29 -23.78 36.72 -14.56
C GLY A 29 -23.52 35.21 -14.56
N GLU A 30 -23.29 34.62 -15.74
CA GLU A 30 -22.90 33.21 -15.87
C GLU A 30 -21.57 32.91 -15.17
N HIS A 31 -20.60 33.83 -15.26
CA HIS A 31 -19.31 33.69 -14.59
C HIS A 31 -19.46 33.70 -13.07
N GLU A 32 -20.27 34.61 -12.52
CA GLU A 32 -20.55 34.66 -11.08
C GLU A 32 -21.26 33.39 -10.60
N GLN A 33 -22.26 32.92 -11.36
CA GLN A 33 -22.95 31.66 -11.04
C GLN A 33 -22.00 30.46 -11.10
N ARG A 34 -21.11 30.40 -12.10
CA ARG A 34 -20.10 29.34 -12.22
C ARG A 34 -19.07 29.41 -11.10
N SER A 35 -18.62 30.61 -10.72
CA SER A 35 -17.69 30.81 -9.60
C SER A 35 -18.30 30.26 -8.30
N LYS A 36 -19.56 30.60 -8.03
CA LYS A 36 -20.28 30.10 -6.86
C LYS A 36 -20.41 28.58 -6.87
N ARG A 37 -20.77 27.97 -8.00
CA ARG A 37 -20.83 26.50 -8.12
C ARG A 37 -19.48 25.83 -7.88
N ILE A 38 -18.39 26.44 -8.33
CA ILE A 38 -17.03 25.93 -8.09
C ILE A 38 -16.71 25.98 -6.59
N GLU A 39 -17.05 27.07 -5.91
CA GLU A 39 -16.86 27.19 -4.46
C GLU A 39 -17.66 26.16 -3.68
N ASP A 40 -18.94 25.97 -4.03
CA ASP A 40 -19.83 24.99 -3.39
C ASP A 40 -19.29 23.56 -3.58
N VAL A 41 -18.86 23.20 -4.80
CA VAL A 41 -18.26 21.89 -5.08
C VAL A 41 -16.96 21.71 -4.31
N ALA A 42 -16.10 22.73 -4.28
CA ALA A 42 -14.84 22.66 -3.54
C ALA A 42 -15.07 22.51 -2.02
N ALA A 43 -16.10 23.16 -1.48
CA ALA A 43 -16.50 23.01 -0.08
C ALA A 43 -17.03 21.60 0.21
N ALA A 44 -17.90 21.06 -0.66
CA ALA A 44 -18.41 19.70 -0.53
C ALA A 44 -17.29 18.65 -0.63
N SER A 45 -16.37 18.78 -1.60
CA SER A 45 -15.22 17.89 -1.74
C SER A 45 -14.34 17.87 -0.50
N ARG A 46 -14.00 19.05 0.06
CA ARG A 46 -13.25 19.14 1.32
C ARG A 46 -13.98 18.46 2.49
N SER A 47 -15.30 18.63 2.57
CA SER A 47 -16.10 17.99 3.61
C SER A 47 -16.13 16.46 3.49
N VAL A 48 -16.09 15.93 2.26
CA VAL A 48 -16.04 14.49 2.02
C VAL A 48 -14.67 13.95 2.39
N GLU A 49 -13.58 14.56 1.93
CA GLU A 49 -12.20 14.14 2.24
C GLU A 49 -11.89 14.22 3.74
N ALA A 50 -12.38 15.25 4.43
CA ALA A 50 -12.23 15.41 5.87
C ALA A 50 -13.28 14.64 6.69
N SER A 51 -14.12 13.83 6.05
CA SER A 51 -15.21 13.15 6.74
C SER A 51 -14.65 12.14 7.76
N PRO A 52 -14.94 12.33 9.07
CA PRO A 52 -14.47 11.40 10.10
C PRO A 52 -15.06 9.99 9.91
N ALA A 53 -16.17 9.87 9.18
CA ALA A 53 -16.75 8.58 8.81
C ALA A 53 -15.86 7.81 7.84
N ILE A 54 -15.25 8.48 6.84
CA ILE A 54 -14.34 7.82 5.89
C ILE A 54 -13.09 7.34 6.63
N ALA A 55 -12.46 8.19 7.44
CA ALA A 55 -11.31 7.80 8.25
C ALA A 55 -11.62 6.60 9.18
N SER A 56 -12.81 6.59 9.79
CA SER A 56 -13.28 5.47 10.62
C SER A 56 -13.47 4.18 9.82
N LEU A 57 -14.05 4.27 8.62
CA LEU A 57 -14.24 3.12 7.72
C LEU A 57 -12.91 2.57 7.22
N GLU A 58 -11.97 3.42 6.82
CA GLU A 58 -10.62 3.02 6.42
C GLU A 58 -9.87 2.32 7.55
N ALA A 59 -9.98 2.84 8.78
CA ALA A 59 -9.39 2.21 9.96
C ALA A 59 -9.98 0.82 10.25
N LYS A 60 -11.31 0.67 10.13
CA LYS A 60 -11.99 -0.63 10.27
C LYS A 60 -11.57 -1.60 9.17
N LEU A 61 -11.45 -1.13 7.93
CA LEU A 61 -11.01 -1.94 6.80
C LEU A 61 -9.59 -2.45 7.02
N ASP A 62 -8.64 -1.59 7.39
CA ASP A 62 -7.25 -1.99 7.69
C ASP A 62 -7.20 -3.00 8.86
N SER A 63 -8.06 -2.84 9.87
CA SER A 63 -8.17 -3.81 10.98
C SER A 63 -8.65 -5.18 10.51
N LEU A 64 -9.69 -5.24 9.66
CA LEU A 64 -10.21 -6.49 9.10
C LEU A 64 -9.18 -7.15 8.19
N GLU A 65 -8.49 -6.36 7.39
CA GLU A 65 -7.41 -6.80 6.52
C GLU A 65 -6.24 -7.40 7.30
N HIS A 66 -5.88 -6.80 8.42
CA HIS A 66 -4.89 -7.34 9.36
C HIS A 66 -5.33 -8.67 9.95
N GLN A 67 -6.57 -8.73 10.45
CA GLN A 67 -7.12 -9.93 11.06
C GLN A 67 -7.19 -11.09 10.06
N ALA A 68 -7.53 -10.82 8.80
CA ALA A 68 -7.55 -11.83 7.74
C ALA A 68 -6.17 -12.43 7.43
N ARG A 69 -5.10 -11.66 7.70
CA ARG A 69 -3.70 -12.02 7.40
C ARG A 69 -2.90 -12.50 8.62
N GLN A 70 -3.47 -12.47 9.83
CA GLN A 70 -2.75 -12.76 11.08
C GLN A 70 -2.13 -14.16 11.16
N CYS A 71 -2.68 -15.14 10.45
CA CYS A 71 -2.18 -16.51 10.40
C CYS A 71 -1.33 -16.81 9.14
N ASN A 72 -1.04 -15.79 8.34
CA ASN A 72 -0.33 -15.94 7.09
C ASN A 72 1.19 -15.77 7.29
N LEU A 73 1.96 -16.59 6.58
CA LEU A 73 3.39 -16.44 6.37
C LEU A 73 3.66 -16.02 4.93
N GLU A 74 4.56 -15.06 4.74
CA GLU A 74 5.12 -14.72 3.43
C GLU A 74 6.49 -15.37 3.27
N LEU A 75 6.68 -16.05 2.13
CA LEU A 75 7.95 -16.65 1.73
C LEU A 75 8.57 -15.79 0.62
N CYS A 76 9.34 -14.78 0.99
CA CYS A 76 9.96 -13.87 0.04
C CYS A 76 11.20 -14.50 -0.61
N ASN A 77 11.49 -14.07 -1.85
CA ASN A 77 12.59 -14.55 -2.68
C ASN A 77 12.53 -16.04 -3.05
N VAL A 78 11.33 -16.62 -3.10
CA VAL A 78 11.13 -17.95 -3.66
C VAL A 78 10.89 -17.82 -5.17
N PRO A 79 11.80 -18.33 -6.04
CA PRO A 79 11.64 -18.28 -7.49
C PRO A 79 10.34 -18.98 -7.93
N GLU A 80 9.70 -18.45 -8.96
CA GLU A 80 8.52 -19.06 -9.57
C GLU A 80 8.95 -20.12 -10.60
N LYS A 81 8.28 -21.27 -10.61
CA LYS A 81 8.54 -22.35 -11.56
C LYS A 81 7.23 -22.82 -12.18
N ARG A 82 7.26 -23.12 -13.48
CA ARG A 82 6.13 -23.77 -14.15
C ARG A 82 5.87 -25.13 -13.49
N ASN A 83 4.61 -25.42 -13.20
CA ASN A 83 4.17 -26.65 -12.51
C ASN A 83 4.86 -26.88 -11.15
N GLU A 84 5.07 -25.80 -10.38
CA GLU A 84 5.63 -25.93 -9.04
C GLU A 84 4.69 -26.67 -8.07
N ASN A 85 5.29 -27.34 -7.09
CA ASN A 85 4.57 -27.95 -5.98
C ASN A 85 4.86 -27.17 -4.69
N LEU A 86 3.93 -26.28 -4.33
CA LEU A 86 4.04 -25.48 -3.12
C LEU A 86 3.96 -26.32 -1.83
N GLN A 87 3.31 -27.49 -1.85
CA GLN A 87 3.29 -28.40 -0.68
C GLN A 87 4.66 -29.04 -0.44
N ALA A 88 5.38 -29.38 -1.51
CA ALA A 88 6.76 -29.86 -1.40
C ALA A 88 7.67 -28.77 -0.80
N LEU A 89 7.50 -27.51 -1.21
CA LEU A 89 8.22 -26.37 -0.62
C LEU A 89 8.04 -26.28 0.90
N ILE A 90 6.81 -26.47 1.40
CA ILE A 90 6.56 -26.47 2.85
C ILE A 90 7.22 -27.66 3.54
N SER A 91 7.24 -28.82 2.89
CA SER A 91 7.92 -30.01 3.42
C SER A 91 9.42 -29.78 3.58
N TYR A 92 10.06 -29.10 2.61
CA TYR A 92 11.48 -28.71 2.70
C TYR A 92 11.73 -27.67 3.80
N ILE A 93 10.85 -26.68 3.93
CA ILE A 93 10.94 -25.68 5.01
C ILE A 93 10.82 -26.34 6.38
N ARG A 94 9.87 -27.27 6.55
CA ARG A 94 9.71 -28.07 7.77
C ARG A 94 11.01 -28.79 8.13
N ALA A 95 11.63 -29.45 7.16
CA ALA A 95 12.87 -30.20 7.38
C ALA A 95 14.04 -29.26 7.73
N ALA A 96 14.21 -28.18 6.97
CA ALA A 96 15.30 -27.23 7.16
C ALA A 96 15.23 -26.45 8.48
N LEU A 97 14.01 -26.19 8.97
CA LEU A 97 13.78 -25.47 10.23
C LEU A 97 13.56 -26.40 11.43
N ASN A 98 13.49 -27.72 11.20
CA ASN A 98 13.12 -28.72 12.21
C ASN A 98 11.83 -28.36 12.98
N VAL A 99 10.76 -28.03 12.24
CA VAL A 99 9.45 -27.65 12.80
C VAL A 99 8.34 -28.55 12.31
N SER A 100 7.44 -28.97 13.21
CA SER A 100 6.25 -29.69 12.78
C SER A 100 5.24 -28.74 12.14
N ILE A 101 4.98 -28.91 10.84
CA ILE A 101 3.86 -28.28 10.12
C ILE A 101 3.04 -29.42 9.49
N PRO A 102 2.07 -29.97 10.21
CA PRO A 102 1.18 -31.00 9.69
C PRO A 102 0.33 -30.45 8.53
N SER A 103 -0.01 -31.29 7.55
CA SER A 103 -0.81 -30.84 6.39
C SER A 103 -2.19 -30.31 6.80
N GLN A 104 -2.79 -30.84 7.87
CA GLN A 104 -4.08 -30.35 8.40
C GLN A 104 -4.00 -28.93 8.98
N ASP A 105 -2.79 -28.45 9.28
CA ASP A 105 -2.58 -27.12 9.82
C ASP A 105 -2.42 -26.04 8.75
N ILE A 106 -2.32 -26.46 7.48
CA ILE A 106 -2.22 -25.60 6.32
C ILE A 106 -3.62 -25.43 5.74
N ILE A 107 -4.18 -24.22 5.89
CA ILE A 107 -5.48 -23.87 5.31
C ILE A 107 -5.36 -23.68 3.81
N SER A 108 -4.34 -22.93 3.36
CA SER A 108 -4.11 -22.69 1.95
C SER A 108 -2.67 -22.27 1.67
N ILE A 109 -2.22 -22.56 0.45
CA ILE A 109 -0.96 -22.08 -0.10
C ILE A 109 -1.21 -21.58 -1.50
N HIS A 110 -0.84 -20.33 -1.77
CA HIS A 110 -1.00 -19.72 -3.09
C HIS A 110 0.02 -18.59 -3.23
N ARG A 111 0.36 -18.23 -4.47
CA ARG A 111 1.17 -17.04 -4.71
C ARG A 111 0.29 -15.81 -4.83
N VAL A 112 0.76 -14.68 -4.33
CA VAL A 112 0.12 -13.36 -4.51
C VAL A 112 1.06 -12.40 -5.23
N PRO A 113 0.55 -11.52 -6.11
CA PRO A 113 1.36 -10.49 -6.73
C PRO A 113 2.02 -9.59 -5.68
N GLN A 114 3.28 -9.24 -5.91
CA GLN A 114 3.95 -8.25 -5.09
C GLN A 114 3.47 -6.85 -5.49
N ALA A 115 2.93 -6.10 -4.52
CA ALA A 115 2.23 -4.82 -4.76
C ALA A 115 3.10 -3.69 -5.36
N GLN A 116 4.43 -3.83 -5.42
CA GLN A 116 5.33 -2.87 -6.04
C GLN A 116 6.64 -3.56 -6.46
N LEU A 117 6.97 -3.44 -7.75
CA LEU A 117 8.32 -3.61 -8.26
C LEU A 117 8.54 -2.54 -9.33
N ASP A 118 9.54 -1.70 -9.11
CA ASP A 118 10.03 -0.69 -10.05
C ASP A 118 10.51 -1.38 -11.34
N GLY A 119 9.61 -1.58 -12.30
CA GLY A 119 9.90 -2.12 -13.63
C GLY A 119 10.43 -3.55 -13.70
N ARG A 120 10.47 -4.31 -12.60
CA ARG A 120 10.84 -5.74 -12.59
C ARG A 120 9.58 -6.61 -12.59
N ILE A 121 9.64 -7.72 -13.31
CA ILE A 121 8.57 -8.74 -13.34
C ILE A 121 8.20 -9.08 -11.89
N PRO A 122 6.92 -8.96 -11.48
CA PRO A 122 6.52 -9.32 -10.15
C PRO A 122 6.68 -10.82 -9.93
N ASN A 123 7.72 -11.21 -9.20
CA ASN A 123 7.79 -12.56 -8.66
C ASN A 123 6.64 -12.67 -7.65
N ASN A 124 5.65 -13.52 -7.96
CA ASN A 124 4.54 -13.71 -7.05
C ASN A 124 5.06 -14.37 -5.77
N ILE A 125 4.63 -13.91 -4.60
CA ILE A 125 5.15 -14.35 -3.30
C ILE A 125 4.25 -15.48 -2.78
N PRO A 126 4.78 -16.67 -2.46
CA PRO A 126 4.00 -17.70 -1.79
C PRO A 126 3.53 -17.22 -0.40
N ILE A 127 2.22 -17.30 -0.20
CA ILE A 127 1.52 -17.06 1.05
C ILE A 127 1.02 -18.39 1.59
N VAL A 128 1.36 -18.68 2.84
CA VAL A 128 0.94 -19.89 3.55
C VAL A 128 0.03 -19.47 4.68
N LYS A 129 -1.25 -19.85 4.61
CA LYS A 129 -2.20 -19.61 5.70
C LYS A 129 -2.24 -20.81 6.61
N LEU A 130 -1.91 -20.60 7.89
CA LEU A 130 -1.99 -21.64 8.92
C LEU A 130 -3.30 -21.55 9.71
N THR A 131 -3.64 -22.62 10.40
CA THR A 131 -4.85 -22.69 11.24
C THR A 131 -4.86 -21.69 12.38
N THR A 132 -3.69 -21.38 12.97
CA THR A 132 -3.60 -20.48 14.11
C THR A 132 -2.38 -19.56 14.01
N ARG A 133 -2.51 -18.40 14.65
CA ARG A 133 -1.40 -17.45 14.81
C ARG A 133 -0.24 -18.04 15.61
N ILE A 134 -0.51 -18.89 16.60
CA ILE A 134 0.52 -19.54 17.41
C ILE A 134 1.43 -20.42 16.53
N LYS A 135 0.85 -21.20 15.61
CA LYS A 135 1.63 -22.02 14.67
C LYS A 135 2.49 -21.16 13.76
N ARG A 136 1.92 -20.07 13.23
CA ARG A 136 2.63 -19.05 12.44
C ARG A 136 3.82 -18.47 13.22
N ASP A 137 3.61 -18.07 14.47
CA ASP A 137 4.63 -17.49 15.34
C ASP A 137 5.73 -18.51 15.70
N ASN A 138 5.38 -19.77 15.91
CA ASN A 138 6.33 -20.85 16.18
C ASN A 138 7.27 -21.09 14.98
N VAL A 139 6.71 -21.12 13.77
CA VAL A 139 7.48 -21.28 12.52
C VAL A 139 8.43 -20.10 12.32
N LEU A 140 7.95 -18.85 12.50
CA LEU A 140 8.82 -17.67 12.44
C LEU A 140 9.89 -17.65 13.54
N GLY A 141 9.56 -18.11 14.74
CA GLY A 141 10.50 -18.26 15.84
C GLY A 141 11.62 -19.24 15.51
N ALA A 142 11.27 -20.39 14.92
CA ALA A 142 12.25 -21.35 14.45
C ALA A 142 13.10 -20.80 13.31
N TYR A 143 12.49 -20.12 12.33
CA TYR A 143 13.19 -19.43 11.25
C TYR A 143 14.22 -18.41 11.78
N ARG A 144 13.88 -17.61 12.80
CA ARG A 144 14.81 -16.64 13.39
C ARG A 144 15.98 -17.30 14.12
N ARG A 145 15.78 -18.49 14.70
CA ARG A 145 16.85 -19.29 15.34
C ARG A 145 17.71 -20.02 14.30
N ALA A 146 17.06 -20.49 13.25
CA ALA A 146 17.70 -21.15 12.12
C ALA A 146 18.49 -20.11 11.33
N LYS A 147 19.82 -20.16 11.42
CA LYS A 147 20.71 -19.36 10.56
C LYS A 147 20.69 -19.83 9.09
N THR A 148 19.90 -20.88 8.79
CA THR A 148 19.75 -21.58 7.51
C THR A 148 18.53 -21.07 6.75
N SER A 149 18.78 -20.31 5.68
CA SER A 149 17.71 -19.79 4.83
C SER A 149 18.17 -19.54 3.40
N LYS A 150 19.11 -20.36 2.91
CA LYS A 150 19.51 -20.33 1.51
C LYS A 150 18.64 -21.31 0.71
N SER A 151 18.39 -21.01 -0.56
CA SER A 151 17.49 -21.77 -1.42
C SER A 151 17.99 -23.20 -1.71
N ASP A 152 19.30 -23.41 -1.72
CA ASP A 152 19.95 -24.72 -1.85
C ASP A 152 19.59 -25.66 -0.69
N GLN A 153 19.57 -25.15 0.55
CA GLN A 153 19.16 -25.89 1.74
C GLN A 153 17.67 -26.26 1.74
N LEU A 154 16.88 -25.61 0.89
CA LEU A 154 15.45 -25.86 0.71
C LEU A 154 15.15 -26.66 -0.57
N HIS A 155 16.17 -27.27 -1.19
CA HIS A 155 16.06 -28.00 -2.46
C HIS A 155 15.43 -27.19 -3.60
N ILE A 156 15.54 -25.85 -3.54
CA ILE A 156 15.07 -24.97 -4.60
C ILE A 156 16.20 -24.83 -5.61
N ALA A 157 16.07 -25.53 -6.73
CA ALA A 157 17.02 -25.45 -7.83
C ALA A 157 17.15 -24.02 -8.37
N GLY A 158 18.39 -23.61 -8.70
CA GLY A 158 18.76 -22.28 -9.16
C GLY A 158 20.00 -21.76 -8.43
N THR A 159 20.37 -20.51 -8.69
CA THR A 159 21.44 -19.81 -7.95
C THR A 159 21.06 -19.70 -6.47
N PRO A 160 21.93 -20.09 -5.53
CA PRO A 160 21.65 -19.98 -4.10
C PRO A 160 21.26 -18.54 -3.70
N ALA A 161 20.01 -18.36 -3.30
CA ALA A 161 19.45 -17.09 -2.87
C ALA A 161 18.93 -17.19 -1.45
N ARG A 162 18.99 -16.08 -0.70
CA ARG A 162 18.44 -16.05 0.65
C ARG A 162 16.93 -15.89 0.59
N ILE A 163 16.23 -16.85 1.19
CA ILE A 163 14.79 -16.85 1.37
C ILE A 163 14.46 -16.20 2.71
N TYR A 164 13.50 -15.28 2.67
CA TYR A 164 13.02 -14.58 3.85
C TYR A 164 11.63 -15.05 4.22
N MET A 165 11.43 -15.36 5.50
CA MET A 165 10.12 -15.70 6.02
C MET A 165 9.65 -14.59 6.94
N THR A 166 8.49 -14.02 6.63
CA THR A 166 7.95 -12.87 7.35
C THR A 166 6.44 -12.99 7.61
N GLU A 167 5.91 -12.10 8.45
CA GLU A 167 4.47 -11.97 8.66
C GLU A 167 3.83 -11.27 7.45
N HIS A 168 2.62 -11.70 7.05
CA HIS A 168 1.89 -11.03 5.98
C HIS A 168 1.24 -9.74 6.49
N LEU A 169 1.83 -8.61 6.13
CA LEU A 169 1.34 -7.28 6.51
C LEU A 169 0.43 -6.66 5.45
N THR A 170 -0.46 -5.75 5.87
CA THR A 170 -1.23 -4.91 4.94
C THR A 170 -0.30 -3.98 4.16
N LEU A 171 -0.75 -3.49 3.00
CA LEU A 171 0.05 -2.58 2.17
C LEU A 171 0.46 -1.33 2.96
N LYS A 172 -0.47 -0.77 3.74
CA LYS A 172 -0.24 0.36 4.64
C LYS A 172 0.89 0.06 5.62
N HIS A 173 0.84 -1.10 6.30
CA HIS A 173 1.89 -1.49 7.25
C HIS A 173 3.23 -1.79 6.58
N LYS A 174 3.24 -2.34 5.36
CA LYS A 174 4.48 -2.51 4.57
C LYS A 174 5.11 -1.15 4.23
N ARG A 175 4.30 -0.14 3.86
CA ARG A 175 4.78 1.23 3.61
C ARG A 175 5.35 1.85 4.88
N LEU A 176 4.60 1.81 5.98
CA LEU A 176 5.04 2.30 7.28
C LEU A 176 6.35 1.63 7.73
N PHE A 177 6.49 0.32 7.55
CA PHE A 177 7.71 -0.40 7.88
C PHE A 177 8.92 0.06 7.04
N ARG A 178 8.73 0.37 5.75
CA ARG A 178 9.79 0.89 4.89
C ARG A 178 10.21 2.30 5.33
N MET A 179 9.25 3.20 5.53
CA MET A 179 9.50 4.56 6.02
C MET A 179 10.21 4.54 7.38
N CYS A 180 9.73 3.70 8.30
CA CYS A 180 10.36 3.51 9.60
C CYS A 180 11.83 3.09 9.47
N ARG A 181 12.16 2.16 8.56
CA ARG A 181 13.55 1.74 8.34
C ARG A 181 14.43 2.85 7.77
N GLU A 182 13.88 3.70 6.91
CA GLU A 182 14.60 4.85 6.35
C GLU A 182 14.89 5.89 7.43
N VAL A 183 13.87 6.28 8.20
CA VAL A 183 14.00 7.21 9.32
C VAL A 183 14.95 6.65 10.39
N ALA A 184 14.81 5.38 10.74
CA ALA A 184 15.67 4.70 11.69
C ALA A 184 17.14 4.73 11.25
N LYS A 185 17.41 4.50 9.97
CA LYS A 185 18.77 4.58 9.41
C LYS A 185 19.36 5.98 9.57
N ASN A 186 18.56 7.02 9.32
CA ASN A 186 18.99 8.42 9.44
C ASN A 186 19.17 8.87 10.90
N ASN A 187 18.49 8.21 11.84
CA ASN A 187 18.54 8.52 13.28
C ASN A 187 19.35 7.49 14.08
N HIS A 188 20.23 6.72 13.42
CA HIS A 188 21.15 5.76 14.05
C HIS A 188 20.48 4.67 14.90
N PHE A 189 19.23 4.31 14.61
CA PHE A 189 18.57 3.17 15.22
C PHE A 189 19.18 1.87 14.73
N LYS A 190 19.62 1.02 15.67
CA LYS A 190 20.27 -0.25 15.35
C LYS A 190 19.29 -1.32 14.83
N TYR A 191 18.05 -1.32 15.31
CA TYR A 191 17.10 -2.39 15.01
C TYR A 191 15.72 -1.86 14.65
N VAL A 192 15.16 -2.40 13.56
CA VAL A 192 13.75 -2.24 13.18
C VAL A 192 13.24 -3.59 12.68
N TRP A 193 12.17 -4.10 13.28
CA TRP A 193 11.61 -5.40 12.94
C TRP A 193 10.11 -5.45 13.17
N VAL A 194 9.49 -6.54 12.72
CA VAL A 194 8.07 -6.80 12.89
C VAL A 194 7.90 -8.00 13.81
N ARG A 195 7.00 -7.87 14.77
CA ARG A 195 6.54 -8.96 15.64
C ARG A 195 5.07 -8.75 15.95
N HIS A 196 4.26 -9.80 15.78
CA HIS A 196 2.84 -9.76 16.11
C HIS A 196 2.10 -8.65 15.34
N SER A 197 2.39 -8.52 14.06
CA SER A 197 1.91 -7.45 13.18
C SER A 197 2.26 -6.01 13.62
N SER A 198 3.06 -5.85 14.67
CA SER A 198 3.51 -4.55 15.17
C SER A 198 4.93 -4.26 14.68
N ILE A 199 5.19 -3.02 14.28
CA ILE A 199 6.52 -2.55 13.94
C ILE A 199 7.20 -2.10 15.23
N LEU A 200 8.41 -2.60 15.47
CA LEU A 200 9.22 -2.23 16.62
C LEU A 200 10.53 -1.61 16.15
N ALA A 201 10.97 -0.59 16.88
CA ALA A 201 12.28 0.01 16.73
C ALA A 201 13.04 0.00 18.07
N ARG A 202 14.36 -0.15 17.99
CA ARG A 202 15.27 -0.07 19.13
C ARG A 202 16.55 0.63 18.70
N GLU A 203 16.95 1.62 19.49
CA GLU A 203 18.10 2.48 19.18
C GLU A 203 19.44 1.74 19.34
N ARG A 204 19.66 1.11 20.49
CA ARG A 204 20.89 0.38 20.86
C ARG A 204 20.54 -0.88 21.66
N ASP A 205 21.49 -1.77 21.89
CA ASP A 205 21.24 -3.10 22.48
C ASP A 205 20.47 -3.05 23.80
N ASP A 206 20.83 -2.11 24.66
CA ASP A 206 20.28 -1.93 26.02
C ASP A 206 19.06 -1.02 26.07
N ALA A 207 18.67 -0.41 24.94
CA ALA A 207 17.50 0.46 24.90
C ALA A 207 16.20 -0.38 24.85
N PRO A 208 15.11 0.10 25.48
CA PRO A 208 13.80 -0.50 25.30
C PRO A 208 13.38 -0.40 23.82
N ALA A 209 12.65 -1.41 23.36
CA ALA A 209 12.00 -1.34 22.06
C ALA A 209 10.67 -0.61 22.22
N PHE A 210 10.30 0.24 21.28
CA PHE A 210 8.99 0.87 21.22
C PHE A 210 8.23 0.48 19.95
N VAL A 211 6.91 0.58 20.02
CA VAL A 211 6.00 0.21 18.94
C VAL A 211 5.68 1.43 18.09
N ILE A 212 5.79 1.29 16.78
CA ILE A 212 5.45 2.30 15.80
C ILE A 212 4.09 1.94 15.19
N ARG A 213 3.13 2.86 15.32
CA ARG A 213 1.73 2.65 14.91
C ARG A 213 1.31 3.54 13.74
N THR A 214 1.96 4.69 13.59
CA THR A 214 1.65 5.72 12.60
C THR A 214 2.95 6.28 12.03
N GLU A 215 2.83 6.95 10.89
CA GLU A 215 3.91 7.72 10.24
C GLU A 215 4.41 8.87 11.11
#